data_AF-A0A3N5W2V4-F1
#
_entry.id   AF-A0A3N5W2V4-F1
#
_cell.length_a   1.000
_cell.length_b   1.000
_cell.length_c   1.000
_cell.angle_alpha   90.00
_cell.angle_beta   90.00
_cell.angle_gamma   90.00
#
_symmetry.space_group_name_H-M   'P 1'
#
loop_
_entity.id
_entity.type
_entity.pdbx_description
1 polymer ?
#
loop_
_entity_poly.entity_id
_entity_poly.type
_entity_poly.pdbx_seq_one_letter_code
_entity_poly.pdbx_strand_id
1 'polypeptide(L)'
;MVRINSEKGFALVAAIMAMMVLTAVGLLAFALSTQDIRISSRLVGEKKAFSALEAGIHRFTQTFDPANMNASVANNIQVDPGNDPTSLYTVGLPARPTSGPGSLPLPGYAIGGGQQWGQERFNNRVSGTNTRYNSFLQADIGAGFGPVEISTTYR
;
A
#
# COMPACT_ATOMS: atom_id res chain seq x y z
N MET A 1 64.25 11.10 48.60
CA MET A 1 63.09 10.26 48.27
C MET A 1 62.23 11.06 47.28
N VAL A 2 62.34 10.78 45.98
CA VAL A 2 61.64 11.55 44.92
C VAL A 2 60.25 10.94 44.75
N ARG A 3 59.21 11.72 45.06
CA ARG A 3 57.81 11.33 44.91
C ARG A 3 57.43 11.52 43.44
N ILE A 4 57.29 10.42 42.70
CA ILE A 4 56.86 10.46 41.30
C ILE A 4 55.35 10.77 41.31
N ASN A 5 54.96 11.97 40.86
CA ASN A 5 53.57 12.41 40.79
C ASN A 5 52.80 11.62 39.71
N SER A 6 52.24 10.48 40.11
CA SER A 6 51.43 9.54 39.31
C SER A 6 50.11 10.11 38.77
N GLU A 7 49.64 11.22 39.35
CA GLU A 7 48.34 11.85 39.06
C GLU A 7 48.19 12.34 37.61
N LYS A 8 49.29 12.81 36.99
CA LYS A 8 49.27 13.32 35.61
C LYS A 8 49.05 12.21 34.57
N GLY A 9 49.58 11.00 34.83
CA GLY A 9 49.39 9.85 33.95
C GLY A 9 47.96 9.31 34.01
N PHE A 10 47.39 9.25 35.22
CA PHE A 10 45.99 8.85 35.41
C PHE A 10 45.01 9.83 34.76
N ALA A 11 45.25 11.15 34.90
CA ALA A 11 44.44 12.17 34.26
C ALA A 11 44.44 12.05 32.72
N LEU A 12 45.59 11.72 32.12
CA LEU A 12 45.69 11.48 30.68
C LEU A 12 44.86 10.26 30.25
N VAL A 13 44.96 9.14 30.96
CA VAL A 13 44.18 7.93 30.65
C VAL A 13 42.68 8.18 30.81
N ALA A 14 42.27 8.87 31.87
CA ALA A 14 40.87 9.25 32.08
C ALA A 14 40.34 10.15 30.95
N ALA A 15 41.14 11.12 30.49
CA ALA A 15 40.78 11.98 29.37
C ALA A 15 40.63 11.21 28.05
N ILE A 16 41.53 10.27 27.76
CA ILE A 16 41.44 9.44 26.56
C ILE A 16 40.25 8.49 26.63
N MET A 17 39.97 7.87 27.78
CA MET A 17 38.77 7.06 27.99
C MET A 17 37.50 7.87 27.80
N ALA A 18 37.44 9.09 28.34
CA ALA A 18 36.31 9.99 28.14
C ALA A 18 36.12 10.34 26.66
N MET A 19 37.20 10.64 25.92
CA MET A 19 37.14 10.89 24.47
C MET A 19 36.69 9.66 23.68
N MET A 20 37.16 8.46 24.04
CA MET A 20 36.73 7.20 23.42
C MET A 20 35.24 6.92 23.66
N VAL A 21 34.75 7.16 24.88
CA VAL A 21 33.32 7.00 25.19
C VAL A 21 32.48 8.02 24.39
N LEU A 22 32.91 9.28 24.33
CA LEU A 22 32.17 10.34 23.63
C LEU A 22 32.13 10.09 22.11
N THR A 23 33.22 9.58 21.53
CA THR A 23 33.24 9.16 20.11
C THR A 23 32.36 7.93 19.86
N ALA A 24 32.39 6.92 20.73
CA ALA A 24 31.52 5.75 20.61
C ALA A 24 30.03 6.12 20.69
N VAL A 25 29.65 6.97 21.65
CA VAL A 25 28.27 7.47 21.78
C VAL A 25 27.87 8.33 20.60
N GLY A 26 28.77 9.18 20.09
CA GLY A 26 28.54 9.99 18.90
C GLY A 26 28.22 9.13 17.67
N LEU A 27 29.05 8.12 17.40
CA LEU A 27 28.83 7.20 16.28
C LEU A 27 27.51 6.42 16.42
N LEU A 28 27.17 5.97 17.63
CA LEU A 28 25.89 5.31 17.90
C LEU A 28 24.69 6.22 17.61
N ALA A 29 24.73 7.47 18.07
CA ALA A 29 23.66 8.44 17.83
C ALA A 29 23.45 8.72 16.33
N PHE A 30 24.54 8.84 15.56
CA PHE A 30 24.46 8.98 14.10
C PHE A 30 23.87 7.74 13.42
N ALA A 31 24.28 6.55 13.85
CA ALA A 31 23.78 5.29 13.30
C ALA A 31 22.26 5.15 13.53
N LEU A 32 21.78 5.40 14.75
CA LEU A 32 20.36 5.35 15.09
C LEU A 32 19.56 6.40 14.31
N SER A 33 20.04 7.65 14.25
CA SER A 33 19.35 8.72 13.50
C SER A 33 19.19 8.38 12.01
N THR A 34 20.22 7.76 11.42
CA THR A 34 20.17 7.35 10.01
C THR A 34 19.16 6.22 9.78
N GLN A 35 19.06 5.27 10.73
CA GLN A 35 18.07 4.20 10.67
C GLN A 35 16.64 4.75 10.76
N ASP A 36 16.38 5.66 11.70
CA ASP A 36 15.07 6.28 11.88
C ASP A 36 14.63 7.08 10.65
N ILE A 37 15.54 7.82 10.02
CA ILE A 37 15.26 8.56 8.77
C ILE A 37 14.92 7.59 7.63
N ARG A 38 15.62 6.46 7.51
CA ARG A 38 15.36 5.46 6.47
C ARG A 38 14.01 4.77 6.66
N ILE A 39 13.64 4.46 7.90
CA ILE A 39 12.33 3.86 8.20
C ILE A 39 11.22 4.88 7.95
N SER A 40 11.40 6.12 8.44
CA SER A 40 10.41 7.19 8.27
C SER A 40 10.16 7.53 6.80
N SER A 41 11.21 7.59 5.98
CA SER A 41 11.09 7.84 4.54
C SER A 41 10.35 6.72 3.80
N ARG A 42 10.60 5.46 4.14
CA ARG A 42 9.83 4.32 3.61
C ARG A 42 8.36 4.42 4.01
N LEU A 43 8.08 4.67 5.29
CA LEU A 43 6.71 4.75 5.80
C LEU A 43 5.91 5.87 5.11
N VAL A 44 6.54 7.02 4.86
CA VAL A 44 5.89 8.12 4.11
C VAL A 44 5.58 7.70 2.66
N GLY A 45 6.50 7.00 2.01
CA GLY A 45 6.28 6.45 0.67
C GLY A 45 5.13 5.45 0.60
N GLU A 46 5.07 4.52 1.55
CA GLU A 46 3.99 3.53 1.67
C GLU A 46 2.64 4.20 1.94
N LYS A 47 2.58 5.20 2.83
CA LYS A 47 1.34 5.96 3.09
C LYS A 47 0.83 6.69 1.84
N LYS A 48 1.74 7.29 1.07
CA LYS A 48 1.40 7.96 -0.20
C LYS A 48 0.91 6.97 -1.25
N ALA A 49 1.63 5.85 -1.43
CA ALA A 49 1.20 4.77 -2.31
C ALA A 49 -0.16 4.19 -1.88
N PHE A 50 -0.42 4.08 -0.57
CA PHE A 50 -1.68 3.58 -0.04
C PHE A 50 -2.84 4.54 -0.30
N SER A 51 -2.63 5.84 -0.10
CA SER A 51 -3.62 6.87 -0.44
C SER A 51 -3.94 6.86 -1.94
N ALA A 52 -2.95 6.66 -2.81
CA ALA A 52 -3.19 6.49 -4.23
C ALA A 52 -3.98 5.22 -4.55
N LEU A 53 -3.64 4.11 -3.92
CA LEU A 53 -4.38 2.85 -4.06
C LEU A 53 -5.84 3.03 -3.65
N GLU A 54 -6.13 3.70 -2.53
CA GLU A 54 -7.49 3.97 -2.07
C GLU A 54 -8.27 4.86 -3.06
N ALA A 55 -7.64 5.91 -3.58
CA ALA A 55 -8.23 6.73 -4.63
C ALA A 55 -8.57 5.91 -5.90
N GLY A 56 -7.71 4.95 -6.26
CA GLY A 56 -7.96 4.00 -7.34
C GLY A 56 -9.15 3.07 -7.05
N ILE A 57 -9.28 2.56 -5.82
CA ILE A 57 -10.42 1.73 -5.41
C ILE A 57 -11.72 2.54 -5.44
N HIS A 58 -11.68 3.77 -4.96
CA HIS A 58 -12.83 4.67 -4.99
C HIS A 58 -13.23 4.99 -6.44
N ARG A 59 -12.26 5.29 -7.30
CA ARG A 59 -12.50 5.50 -8.74
C ARG A 59 -13.08 4.26 -9.41
N PHE A 60 -12.57 3.08 -9.09
CA PHE A 60 -13.12 1.81 -9.57
C PHE A 60 -14.60 1.67 -9.17
N THR A 61 -14.94 1.92 -7.91
CA THR A 61 -16.33 1.85 -7.42
C THR A 61 -17.27 2.80 -8.18
N GLN A 62 -16.78 3.98 -8.56
CA GLN A 62 -17.57 4.97 -9.31
C GLN A 62 -17.75 4.65 -10.79
N THR A 63 -16.78 3.97 -11.40
CA THR A 63 -16.71 3.74 -12.85
C THR A 63 -16.94 2.29 -13.23
N PHE A 64 -17.22 1.43 -12.26
CA PHE A 64 -17.51 0.03 -12.48
C PHE A 64 -18.80 -0.13 -13.27
N ASP A 65 -18.66 -0.61 -14.50
CA ASP A 65 -19.77 -0.95 -15.38
C ASP A 65 -19.58 -2.39 -15.90
N PRO A 66 -20.46 -3.34 -15.52
CA PRO A 66 -20.37 -4.72 -15.99
C PRO A 66 -20.64 -4.86 -17.50
N ALA A 67 -21.31 -3.89 -18.13
CA ALA A 67 -21.54 -3.88 -19.57
C ALA A 67 -20.34 -3.32 -20.35
N ASN A 68 -19.49 -2.51 -19.70
CA ASN A 68 -18.28 -1.93 -20.28
C ASN A 68 -17.13 -1.94 -19.27
N MET A 69 -16.49 -3.10 -19.10
CA MET A 69 -15.39 -3.29 -18.14
C MET A 69 -14.18 -2.37 -18.39
N ASN A 70 -14.01 -1.90 -19.63
CA ASN A 70 -12.91 -1.01 -19.99
C ASN A 70 -13.11 0.43 -19.46
N ALA A 71 -14.35 0.83 -19.15
CA ALA A 71 -14.64 2.14 -18.58
C ALA A 71 -14.02 2.35 -17.20
N SER A 72 -13.75 1.25 -16.48
CA SER A 72 -13.20 1.29 -15.12
C SER A 72 -11.67 1.26 -15.10
N VAL A 73 -11.02 1.07 -16.24
CA VAL A 73 -9.55 0.99 -16.35
C VAL A 73 -8.95 2.39 -16.25
N ALA A 74 -7.93 2.53 -15.42
CA ALA A 74 -7.16 3.76 -15.26
C ALA A 74 -5.68 3.40 -15.19
N ASN A 75 -4.82 4.17 -15.85
CA ASN A 75 -3.39 3.88 -15.88
C ASN A 75 -2.58 5.11 -15.48
N ASN A 76 -1.82 4.99 -14.39
CA ASN A 76 -0.93 6.02 -13.87
C ASN A 76 -1.59 7.40 -13.75
N ILE A 77 -2.79 7.42 -13.19
CA ILE A 77 -3.53 8.67 -12.98
C ILE A 77 -3.10 9.28 -11.66
N GLN A 78 -2.79 10.57 -11.68
CA GLN A 78 -2.41 11.33 -10.49
C GLN A 78 -3.63 11.58 -9.60
N VAL A 79 -3.46 11.42 -8.29
CA VAL A 79 -4.53 11.69 -7.31
C VAL A 79 -4.73 13.19 -7.13
N ASP A 80 -3.62 13.90 -6.88
CA ASP A 80 -3.57 15.35 -6.69
C ASP A 80 -2.34 15.90 -7.43
N PRO A 81 -2.49 16.31 -8.70
CA PRO A 81 -1.39 16.87 -9.48
C PRO A 81 -0.79 18.15 -8.87
N GLY A 82 -1.56 18.89 -8.06
CA GLY A 82 -1.15 20.19 -7.51
C GLY A 82 -0.22 20.06 -6.30
N ASN A 83 -0.52 19.14 -5.39
CA ASN A 83 0.26 18.97 -4.16
C ASN A 83 1.13 17.70 -4.16
N ASP A 84 0.73 16.65 -4.86
CA ASP A 84 1.47 15.39 -4.92
C ASP A 84 1.44 14.72 -6.31
N PRO A 85 2.13 15.32 -7.31
CA PRO A 85 2.15 14.81 -8.67
C PRO A 85 2.83 13.43 -8.80
N THR A 86 3.47 12.96 -7.74
CA THR A 86 4.23 11.71 -7.71
C THR A 86 3.44 10.51 -7.23
N SER A 87 2.23 10.72 -6.71
CA SER A 87 1.31 9.67 -6.27
C SER A 87 0.33 9.32 -7.38
N LEU A 88 0.44 8.12 -7.92
CA LEU A 88 -0.35 7.66 -9.06
C LEU A 88 -1.06 6.35 -8.75
N TYR A 89 -2.27 6.20 -9.27
CA TYR A 89 -3.04 4.97 -9.17
C TYR A 89 -3.27 4.34 -10.54
N THR A 90 -3.39 3.02 -10.53
CA THR A 90 -3.70 2.20 -11.70
C THR A 90 -4.77 1.21 -11.32
N VAL A 91 -5.83 1.15 -12.11
CA VAL A 91 -6.96 0.23 -11.98
C VAL A 91 -6.88 -0.73 -13.16
N GLY A 92 -6.73 -2.01 -12.89
CA GLY A 92 -6.69 -3.07 -13.89
C GLY A 92 -8.04 -3.28 -14.57
N LEU A 93 -8.03 -4.16 -15.58
CA LEU A 93 -9.26 -4.60 -16.23
C LEU A 93 -10.01 -5.58 -15.31
N PRO A 94 -11.26 -5.29 -14.94
CA PRO A 94 -12.08 -6.22 -14.17
C PRO A 94 -12.32 -7.51 -14.96
N ALA A 95 -12.23 -8.65 -14.29
CA ALA A 95 -12.46 -9.96 -14.90
C ALA A 95 -13.32 -10.84 -14.00
N ARG A 96 -14.05 -11.79 -14.58
CA ARG A 96 -14.78 -12.80 -13.80
C ARG A 96 -13.78 -13.66 -13.00
N PRO A 97 -14.11 -14.07 -11.77
CA PRO A 97 -13.22 -14.90 -10.97
C PRO A 97 -12.97 -16.24 -11.67
N THR A 98 -11.71 -16.66 -11.71
CA THR A 98 -11.27 -17.94 -12.31
C THR A 98 -11.43 -19.13 -11.36
N SER A 99 -11.71 -18.87 -10.08
CA SER A 99 -11.92 -19.88 -9.05
C SER A 99 -13.23 -19.64 -8.31
N GLY A 100 -13.99 -20.72 -8.11
CA GLY A 100 -15.31 -20.67 -7.47
C GLY A 100 -16.42 -20.21 -8.43
N PRO A 101 -17.65 -20.05 -7.92
CA PRO A 101 -18.79 -19.67 -8.75
C PRO A 101 -18.68 -18.22 -9.23
N GLY A 102 -18.81 -18.02 -10.55
CA GLY A 102 -18.80 -16.71 -11.20
C GLY A 102 -20.05 -15.86 -10.92
N SER A 103 -21.13 -16.50 -10.49
CA SER A 103 -22.35 -15.86 -10.01
C SER A 103 -22.82 -16.50 -8.71
N LEU A 104 -23.25 -15.69 -7.76
CA LEU A 104 -23.84 -16.16 -6.50
C LEU A 104 -25.36 -16.02 -6.57
N PRO A 105 -26.14 -17.04 -6.19
CA PRO A 105 -27.59 -16.90 -6.09
C PRO A 105 -27.94 -15.88 -5.00
N LEU A 106 -28.99 -15.10 -5.22
CA LEU A 106 -29.56 -14.17 -4.25
C LEU A 106 -30.90 -14.73 -3.76
N PRO A 107 -30.92 -15.46 -2.62
CA PRO A 107 -32.15 -15.99 -2.05
C PRO A 107 -33.17 -14.89 -1.79
N GLY A 108 -34.44 -15.14 -2.11
CA GLY A 108 -35.53 -14.17 -1.92
C GLY A 108 -35.77 -13.20 -3.09
N TYR A 109 -34.91 -13.19 -4.10
CA TYR A 109 -35.11 -12.40 -5.33
C TYR A 109 -35.85 -13.18 -6.44
N ALA A 110 -36.24 -14.43 -6.19
CA ALA A 110 -37.05 -15.21 -7.12
C ALA A 110 -38.52 -14.74 -7.09
N ILE A 111 -38.97 -14.10 -8.17
CA ILE A 111 -40.33 -13.53 -8.28
C ILE A 111 -41.38 -14.62 -8.60
N GLY A 112 -40.96 -15.80 -9.06
CA GLY A 112 -41.81 -16.97 -9.31
C GLY A 112 -41.37 -17.77 -10.54
N GLY A 113 -41.86 -19.01 -10.69
CA GLY A 113 -41.79 -19.74 -11.97
C GLY A 113 -40.43 -20.30 -12.41
N GLY A 114 -39.52 -20.64 -11.49
CA GLY A 114 -38.24 -21.30 -11.83
C GLY A 114 -37.11 -20.34 -12.23
N GLN A 115 -37.36 -19.03 -12.23
CA GLN A 115 -36.31 -18.03 -12.41
C GLN A 115 -35.41 -17.95 -11.17
N GLN A 116 -34.11 -17.98 -11.40
CA GLN A 116 -33.12 -17.76 -10.36
C GLN A 116 -32.44 -16.42 -10.61
N TRP A 117 -32.33 -15.60 -9.56
CA TRP A 117 -31.64 -14.31 -9.61
C TRP A 117 -30.37 -14.40 -8.76
N GLY A 118 -29.33 -13.72 -9.21
CA GLY A 118 -28.01 -13.77 -8.60
C GLY A 118 -27.22 -12.50 -8.80
N GLN A 119 -25.98 -12.54 -8.33
CA GLN A 119 -25.00 -11.47 -8.44
C GLN A 119 -23.79 -12.04 -9.16
N GLU A 120 -23.41 -11.41 -10.27
CA GLU A 120 -22.15 -11.68 -10.94
C GLU A 120 -21.00 -11.10 -10.15
N ARG A 121 -19.87 -11.82 -10.14
CA ARG A 121 -18.67 -11.42 -9.43
C ARG A 121 -17.60 -11.00 -10.42
N PHE A 122 -16.86 -9.98 -10.03
CA PHE A 122 -15.72 -9.46 -10.77
C PHE A 122 -14.56 -9.26 -9.79
N ASN A 123 -13.39 -9.75 -10.17
CA ASN A 123 -12.15 -9.44 -9.50
C ASN A 123 -11.45 -8.35 -10.28
N ASN A 124 -10.84 -7.41 -9.57
CA ASN A 124 -9.98 -6.41 -10.17
C ASN A 124 -8.76 -6.19 -9.29
N ARG A 125 -7.70 -5.69 -9.91
CA ARG A 125 -6.43 -5.38 -9.28
C ARG A 125 -6.21 -3.88 -9.35
N VAL A 126 -6.06 -3.25 -8.19
CA VAL A 126 -5.76 -1.83 -8.08
C VAL A 126 -4.38 -1.67 -7.45
N SER A 127 -3.57 -0.79 -8.01
CA SER A 127 -2.26 -0.46 -7.47
C SER A 127 -2.09 1.03 -7.26
N GLY A 128 -1.39 1.37 -6.19
CA GLY A 128 -0.91 2.72 -5.90
C GLY A 128 0.60 2.76 -5.95
N THR A 129 1.13 3.81 -6.58
CA THR A 129 2.56 4.04 -6.74
C THR A 129 2.92 5.43 -6.25
N ASN A 130 4.11 5.55 -5.67
CA ASN A 130 4.74 6.85 -5.48
C ASN A 130 6.14 6.85 -6.08
N THR A 131 6.36 7.65 -7.13
CA THR A 131 7.63 7.71 -7.86
C THR A 131 8.75 8.41 -7.09
N ARG A 132 8.41 9.30 -6.14
CA ARG A 132 9.39 10.02 -5.31
C ARG A 132 10.05 9.11 -4.28
N TYR A 133 9.27 8.24 -3.65
CA TYR A 133 9.74 7.31 -2.62
C TYR A 133 9.93 5.88 -3.14
N ASN A 134 9.78 5.66 -4.45
CA ASN A 134 9.83 4.34 -5.10
C ASN A 134 9.02 3.28 -4.35
N SER A 135 7.78 3.64 -4.01
CA SER A 135 6.88 2.79 -3.21
C SER A 135 5.75 2.27 -4.08
N PHE A 136 5.37 1.01 -3.89
CA PHE A 136 4.34 0.31 -4.66
C PHE A 136 3.49 -0.52 -3.72
N LEU A 137 2.18 -0.41 -3.85
CA LEU A 137 1.20 -1.23 -3.16
C LEU A 137 0.15 -1.72 -4.16
N GLN A 138 -0.37 -2.91 -3.92
CA GLN A 138 -1.38 -3.54 -4.75
C GLN A 138 -2.41 -4.22 -3.86
N ALA A 139 -3.68 -4.09 -4.25
CA ALA A 139 -4.81 -4.75 -3.63
C ALA A 139 -5.64 -5.42 -4.72
N ASP A 140 -6.00 -6.68 -4.48
CA ASP A 140 -7.00 -7.38 -5.25
C ASP A 140 -8.36 -7.15 -4.59
N ILE A 141 -9.31 -6.62 -5.35
CA ILE A 141 -10.64 -6.24 -4.90
C ILE A 141 -11.71 -7.00 -5.68
N GLY A 142 -12.88 -7.17 -5.06
CA GLY A 142 -14.04 -7.80 -5.68
C GLY A 142 -15.20 -6.84 -5.81
N ALA A 143 -15.88 -6.84 -6.96
CA ALA A 143 -17.16 -6.18 -7.16
C ALA A 143 -18.24 -7.22 -7.45
N GLY A 144 -19.43 -6.99 -6.92
CA GLY A 144 -20.61 -7.80 -7.19
C GLY A 144 -21.66 -6.96 -7.92
N PHE A 145 -22.17 -7.46 -9.05
CA PHE A 145 -23.23 -6.81 -9.81
C PHE A 145 -24.51 -7.67 -9.82
N GLY A 146 -25.62 -7.10 -9.37
CA GLY A 146 -26.91 -7.78 -9.34
C GLY A 146 -28.02 -6.83 -8.88
N PRO A 147 -29.28 -7.29 -8.88
CA PRO A 147 -29.72 -8.64 -9.25
C PRO A 147 -29.73 -8.85 -10.78
N VAL A 148 -29.15 -9.96 -11.24
CA VAL A 148 -29.20 -10.43 -12.63
C VAL A 148 -29.83 -11.81 -12.69
N GLU A 149 -30.54 -12.12 -13.77
CA GLU A 149 -31.11 -13.45 -13.96
C GLU A 149 -29.99 -14.47 -14.22
N ILE A 150 -29.93 -15.51 -13.40
CA ILE A 150 -28.96 -16.61 -13.48
C ILE A 150 -29.62 -17.94 -13.91
N SER A 151 -30.93 -17.96 -14.16
CA SER A 151 -31.63 -19.12 -14.75
C SER A 151 -30.89 -19.51 -16.03
N THR A 152 -30.20 -20.66 -16.03
CA THR A 152 -29.50 -21.21 -17.21
C THR A 152 -28.16 -20.56 -17.59
N THR A 153 -27.31 -20.11 -16.64
CA THR A 153 -25.95 -19.67 -17.01
C THR A 153 -25.02 -20.85 -17.31
N TYR A 154 -25.13 -21.39 -18.52
CA TYR A 154 -23.99 -21.73 -19.37
C TYR A 154 -23.71 -20.47 -20.21
N ARG A 155 -22.68 -19.70 -19.85
CA ARG A 155 -22.08 -18.63 -20.64
C ARG A 155 -20.57 -18.72 -20.54
#